data_AF-A0A7Y2XS98-F1
#
_entry.id   AF-A0A7Y2XS98-F1
#
_cell.length_a   1.000
_cell.length_b   1.000
_cell.length_c   1.000
_cell.angle_alpha   90.00
_cell.angle_beta   90.00
_cell.angle_gamma   90.00
#
_symmetry.space_group_name_H-M   'P 1'
#
loop_
_entity.id
_entity.type
_entity.pdbx_description
1 polymer ?
#
loop_
_entity_poly.entity_id
_entity_poly.type
_entity_poly.pdbx_seq_one_letter_code
_entity_poly.pdbx_strand_id
1 'polypeptide(L)'
;DGIILCLLACEILAVTGKDPGDHYRDLVARFGDPVYQRIDAPANREQKAKLAALSPEQVTAKTLAGEAITARLTHAPANGAAIGGLKVCTENGWFAARPSGTEDVYKIYAESFRGEAHLKQIQAEARDIVNAALA
;
A
#
# COMPACT_ATOMS: atom_id res chain seq x y z
N ASP A 1 -6.76 19.14 -8.16
CA ASP A 1 -6.34 20.53 -8.42
C ASP A 1 -5.17 20.83 -7.50
N GLY A 2 -4.02 21.25 -8.06
CA GLY A 2 -2.82 21.52 -7.27
C GLY A 2 -2.78 22.91 -6.65
N ILE A 3 -3.46 23.90 -7.23
CA ILE A 3 -3.44 25.29 -6.75
C ILE A 3 -4.16 25.37 -5.41
N ILE A 4 -5.33 24.72 -5.29
CA ILE A 4 -6.09 24.72 -4.05
C ILE A 4 -5.34 24.00 -2.91
N LEU A 5 -4.52 22.99 -3.21
CA LEU A 5 -3.71 22.30 -2.18
C LEU A 5 -2.56 23.20 -1.68
N CYS A 6 -1.97 24.01 -2.55
CA CYS A 6 -1.00 25.04 -2.13
C CYS A 6 -1.67 26.11 -1.27
N LEU A 7 -2.84 26.60 -1.66
CA LEU A 7 -3.59 27.59 -0.89
C LEU A 7 -4.04 27.03 0.47
N LEU A 8 -4.42 25.76 0.54
CA LEU A 8 -4.74 25.08 1.80
C LEU A 8 -3.53 25.01 2.73
N ALA A 9 -2.32 24.74 2.22
CA ALA A 9 -1.11 24.78 3.04
C ALA A 9 -0.88 26.19 3.64
N CYS A 10 -1.12 27.24 2.85
CA CYS A 10 -1.09 28.62 3.34
C CYS A 10 -2.17 28.89 4.40
N GLU A 11 -3.38 28.38 4.21
CA GLU A 11 -4.47 28.52 5.18
C GLU A 11 -4.15 27.82 6.51
N ILE A 12 -3.64 26.57 6.46
CA ILE A 12 -3.20 25.83 7.66
C ILE A 12 -2.17 26.65 8.42
N LEU A 13 -1.15 27.17 7.75
CA LEU A 13 -0.14 28.01 8.38
C LEU A 13 -0.75 29.28 8.98
N ALA A 14 -1.58 30.00 8.21
CA ALA A 14 -2.18 31.26 8.65
C ALA A 14 -3.13 31.10 9.84
N VAL A 15 -3.92 30.03 9.89
CA VAL A 15 -4.93 29.79 10.93
C VAL A 15 -4.32 29.16 12.19
N THR A 16 -3.36 28.25 12.02
CA THR A 16 -2.81 27.46 13.14
C THR A 16 -1.47 27.97 13.65
N GLY A 17 -0.79 28.84 12.88
CA GLY A 17 0.58 29.28 13.16
C GLY A 17 1.65 28.20 12.95
N LYS A 18 1.30 27.05 12.40
CA LYS A 18 2.18 25.89 12.18
C LYS A 18 2.19 25.48 10.71
N ASP A 19 3.37 25.20 10.18
CA ASP A 19 3.52 24.66 8.83
C ASP A 19 2.93 23.23 8.75
N PRO A 20 2.36 22.78 7.61
CA PRO A 20 1.86 21.41 7.48
C PRO A 20 2.88 20.32 7.86
N GLY A 21 4.18 20.54 7.67
CA GLY A 21 5.23 19.62 8.11
C GLY A 21 5.34 19.53 9.63
N ASP A 22 4.98 20.58 10.38
CA ASP A 22 4.94 20.54 11.85
C ASP A 22 3.73 19.73 12.32
N HIS A 23 2.57 19.91 11.67
CA HIS A 23 1.40 19.08 11.92
C HIS A 23 1.67 17.61 11.63
N TYR A 24 2.42 17.30 10.57
CA TYR A 24 2.83 15.93 10.28
C TYR A 24 3.69 15.34 11.41
N ARG A 25 4.63 16.11 11.98
CA ARG A 25 5.43 15.66 13.14
C ARG A 25 4.56 15.40 14.36
N ASP A 26 3.54 16.22 14.61
CA ASP A 26 2.56 15.98 15.68
C ASP A 26 1.73 14.70 15.44
N LEU A 27 1.40 14.38 14.18
CA LEU A 27 0.73 13.11 13.81
C LEU A 27 1.65 11.91 14.03
N VAL A 28 2.91 12.00 13.60
CA VAL A 28 3.92 10.96 13.81
C VAL A 28 4.12 10.67 15.30
N ALA A 29 4.19 11.71 16.13
CA ALA A 29 4.30 11.54 17.58
C ALA A 29 3.08 10.82 18.20
N ARG A 30 1.90 10.97 17.61
CA ARG A 30 0.65 10.36 18.11
C ARG A 30 0.38 8.96 17.58
N PHE A 31 0.76 8.68 16.33
CA PHE A 31 0.33 7.50 15.60
C PHE A 31 1.48 6.61 15.10
N GLY A 32 2.73 7.05 15.29
CA GLY A 32 3.92 6.37 14.76
C GLY A 32 4.40 6.96 13.44
N ASP A 33 5.66 6.69 13.09
CA ASP A 33 6.31 7.18 11.87
C ASP A 33 6.26 6.11 10.77
N PRO A 34 5.35 6.22 9.78
CA PRO A 34 5.26 5.24 8.72
C PRO A 34 6.42 5.41 7.73
N VAL A 35 7.02 4.29 7.33
CA VAL A 35 7.93 4.23 6.18
C VAL A 35 7.21 3.62 4.99
N TYR A 36 7.31 4.29 3.85
CA TYR A 36 6.61 3.93 2.62
C TYR A 36 7.57 3.75 1.47
N GLN A 37 7.38 2.70 0.67
CA GLN A 37 8.12 2.51 -0.58
C GLN A 37 7.27 1.82 -1.64
N ARG A 38 7.60 2.11 -2.90
CA ARG A 38 7.09 1.40 -4.08
C ARG A 38 8.23 0.64 -4.74
N ILE A 39 7.98 -0.61 -5.09
CA ILE A 39 8.90 -1.45 -5.86
C ILE A 39 8.16 -2.06 -7.05
N ASP A 40 8.91 -2.45 -8.07
CA ASP A 40 8.38 -3.13 -9.25
C ASP A 40 8.87 -4.60 -9.25
N ALA A 41 8.02 -5.50 -9.73
CA ALA A 41 8.32 -6.92 -9.87
C ALA A 41 7.96 -7.39 -11.28
N PRO A 42 8.80 -8.23 -11.93
CA PRO A 42 8.57 -8.68 -13.30
C PRO A 42 7.29 -9.51 -13.39
N ALA A 43 6.53 -9.33 -14.47
CA ALA A 43 5.26 -9.99 -14.67
C ALA A 43 4.92 -10.10 -16.15
N ASN A 44 4.75 -11.32 -16.65
CA ASN A 44 4.28 -11.52 -18.01
C ASN A 44 2.79 -11.11 -18.16
N ARG A 45 2.30 -11.07 -19.39
CA ARG A 45 0.92 -10.68 -19.72
C ARG A 45 -0.13 -11.52 -19.00
N GLU A 46 0.10 -12.82 -18.86
CA GLU A 46 -0.82 -13.75 -18.18
C GLU A 46 -0.88 -13.47 -16.67
N GLN A 47 0.28 -13.33 -16.04
CA GLN A 47 0.42 -12.96 -14.62
C GLN A 47 -0.26 -11.62 -14.32
N LYS A 48 -0.11 -10.63 -15.21
CA LYS A 48 -0.79 -9.33 -15.07
C LYS A 48 -2.31 -9.47 -15.15
N ALA A 49 -2.83 -10.30 -16.05
CA ALA A 49 -4.26 -10.56 -16.18
C ALA A 49 -4.81 -11.30 -14.95
N LYS A 50 -4.10 -12.32 -14.47
CA LYS A 50 -4.45 -13.03 -13.22
C LYS A 50 -4.46 -12.08 -12.02
N LEU A 51 -3.46 -11.20 -11.89
CA LEU A 51 -3.40 -10.22 -10.80
C LEU A 51 -4.58 -9.22 -10.86
N ALA A 52 -4.96 -8.78 -12.06
CA ALA A 52 -6.08 -7.87 -12.24
C ALA A 52 -7.43 -8.48 -11.81
N ALA A 53 -7.56 -9.80 -11.96
CA ALA A 53 -8.78 -10.58 -11.68
C ALA A 53 -8.71 -11.37 -10.37
N LEU A 54 -7.73 -11.11 -9.51
CA LEU A 54 -7.52 -11.87 -8.28
C LEU A 54 -8.75 -11.80 -7.36
N SER A 55 -9.07 -12.90 -6.69
CA SER A 55 -10.05 -12.95 -5.60
C SER A 55 -9.36 -13.05 -4.24
N PRO A 56 -9.97 -12.54 -3.15
CA PRO A 56 -9.37 -12.59 -1.81
C PRO A 56 -9.07 -14.02 -1.34
N GLU A 57 -9.86 -15.00 -1.76
CA GLU A 57 -9.76 -16.42 -1.37
C GLU A 57 -8.51 -17.09 -1.93
N GLN A 58 -7.94 -16.56 -3.02
CA GLN A 58 -6.69 -17.05 -3.59
C GLN A 58 -5.46 -16.69 -2.72
N VAL A 59 -5.62 -15.78 -1.74
CA VAL A 59 -4.55 -15.37 -0.82
C VAL A 59 -4.62 -16.20 0.46
N THR A 60 -3.94 -17.35 0.43
CA THR A 60 -3.96 -18.34 1.53
C THR A 60 -3.02 -18.00 2.69
N ALA A 61 -2.08 -17.07 2.50
CA ALA A 61 -1.19 -16.60 3.55
C ALA A 61 -2.01 -16.09 4.74
N LYS A 62 -1.59 -16.45 5.95
CA LYS A 62 -2.28 -16.04 7.19
C LYS A 62 -1.58 -14.86 7.88
N THR A 63 -0.31 -14.67 7.57
CA THR A 63 0.53 -13.64 8.16
C THR A 63 1.25 -12.84 7.09
N LEU A 64 1.65 -11.62 7.43
CA LEU A 64 2.53 -10.75 6.65
C LEU A 64 3.50 -10.09 7.62
N ALA A 65 4.80 -10.24 7.38
CA ALA A 65 5.88 -9.72 8.20
C ALA A 65 5.79 -10.08 9.70
N GLY A 66 5.34 -11.31 9.99
CA GLY A 66 5.16 -11.81 11.35
C GLY A 66 3.86 -11.37 12.05
N GLU A 67 2.98 -10.64 11.36
CA GLU A 67 1.69 -10.19 11.90
C GLU A 67 0.52 -10.91 11.23
N ALA A 68 -0.59 -11.11 11.94
CA ALA A 68 -1.80 -11.68 11.37
C ALA A 68 -2.40 -10.75 10.31
N ILE A 69 -2.77 -11.31 9.16
CA ILE A 69 -3.43 -10.54 8.11
C ILE A 69 -4.87 -10.26 8.54
N THR A 70 -5.21 -8.98 8.65
CA THR A 70 -6.53 -8.47 9.04
C THR A 70 -7.48 -8.27 7.86
N ALA A 71 -6.95 -8.06 6.66
CA ALA A 71 -7.76 -7.88 5.45
C ALA A 71 -7.05 -8.38 4.18
N ARG A 72 -7.84 -8.92 3.24
CA ARG A 72 -7.47 -9.21 1.84
C ARG A 72 -8.52 -8.55 0.97
N LEU A 73 -8.11 -7.56 0.18
CA LEU A 73 -9.03 -6.68 -0.53
C LEU A 73 -8.69 -6.69 -2.02
N THR A 74 -9.69 -7.02 -2.84
CA THR A 74 -9.62 -6.87 -4.32
C THR A 74 -10.59 -5.79 -4.80
N HIS A 75 -11.45 -5.31 -3.90
CA HIS A 75 -12.38 -4.21 -4.09
C HIS A 75 -12.19 -3.18 -2.98
N ALA A 76 -12.39 -1.90 -3.30
CA ALA A 76 -12.27 -0.81 -2.35
C ALA A 76 -13.45 -0.84 -1.36
N PRO A 77 -13.21 -0.84 -0.03
CA PRO A 77 -14.29 -0.98 0.96
C PRO A 77 -15.36 0.11 0.91
N ALA A 78 -15.00 1.33 0.51
CA ALA A 78 -15.89 2.48 0.57
C ALA A 78 -16.95 2.51 -0.54
N ASN A 79 -16.66 1.95 -1.72
CA ASN A 79 -17.54 2.05 -2.89
C ASN A 79 -17.69 0.73 -3.66
N GLY A 80 -17.05 -0.35 -3.22
CA GLY A 80 -17.12 -1.66 -3.87
C GLY A 80 -16.46 -1.71 -5.24
N ALA A 81 -15.73 -0.67 -5.69
CA ALA A 81 -15.07 -0.69 -6.99
C ALA A 81 -13.88 -1.66 -6.97
N ALA A 82 -13.71 -2.43 -8.06
CA ALA A 82 -12.55 -3.30 -8.22
C ALA A 82 -11.25 -2.47 -8.23
N ILE A 83 -10.25 -2.90 -7.46
CA ILE A 83 -8.93 -2.24 -7.40
C ILE A 83 -8.09 -2.62 -8.65
N GLY A 84 -8.42 -3.75 -9.29
CA GLY A 84 -7.63 -4.34 -10.37
C GLY A 84 -6.29 -4.83 -9.83
N GLY A 85 -6.33 -5.62 -8.76
CA GLY A 85 -5.17 -6.02 -7.99
C GLY A 85 -5.56 -6.53 -6.60
N LEU A 86 -4.58 -6.53 -5.70
CA LEU A 86 -4.72 -7.01 -4.32
C LEU A 86 -4.20 -5.96 -3.34
N LYS A 87 -4.87 -5.81 -2.20
CA LYS A 87 -4.32 -5.17 -0.99
C LYS A 87 -4.42 -6.13 0.19
N VAL A 88 -3.33 -6.27 0.95
CA VAL A 88 -3.25 -7.07 2.17
C VAL A 88 -2.85 -6.16 3.32
N CYS A 89 -3.58 -6.25 4.43
CA CYS A 89 -3.34 -5.42 5.62
C CYS A 89 -3.03 -6.27 6.84
N THR A 90 -2.17 -5.74 7.72
CA THR A 90 -1.96 -6.18 9.10
C THR A 90 -2.28 -5.02 10.05
N GLU A 91 -1.96 -5.18 11.33
CA GLU A 91 -2.04 -4.09 12.31
C GLU A 91 -1.04 -2.98 12.01
N ASN A 92 0.23 -3.32 11.73
CA ASN A 92 1.30 -2.33 11.60
C ASN A 92 1.83 -2.13 10.17
N GLY A 93 1.17 -2.68 9.16
CA GLY A 93 1.60 -2.51 7.77
C GLY A 93 0.61 -3.02 6.75
N TRP A 94 0.92 -2.75 5.49
CA TRP A 94 0.14 -3.26 4.37
C TRP A 94 0.99 -3.28 3.10
N PHE A 95 0.57 -4.08 2.13
CA PHE A 95 0.99 -3.93 0.75
C PHE A 95 -0.19 -3.93 -0.20
N ALA A 96 -0.03 -3.29 -1.37
CA ALA A 96 -0.95 -3.39 -2.49
C ALA A 96 -0.18 -3.70 -3.77
N ALA A 97 -0.67 -4.64 -4.57
CA ALA A 97 -0.09 -5.07 -5.84
C ALA A 97 -1.06 -4.77 -6.99
N ARG A 98 -0.58 -4.08 -8.04
CA ARG A 98 -1.37 -3.78 -9.25
C ARG A 98 -0.53 -3.98 -10.52
N PRO A 99 -1.10 -4.50 -11.61
CA PRO A 99 -0.37 -4.64 -12.87
C PRO A 99 0.00 -3.27 -13.43
N SER A 100 1.20 -3.13 -13.99
CA SER A 100 1.59 -1.91 -14.71
C SER A 100 0.78 -1.79 -16.01
N GLY A 101 0.32 -0.58 -16.33
CA GLY A 101 -0.40 -0.31 -17.57
C GLY A 101 0.49 -0.29 -18.81
N THR A 102 1.81 -0.09 -18.63
CA THR A 102 2.74 0.22 -19.73
C THR A 102 3.88 -0.78 -19.88
N GLU A 103 4.23 -1.51 -18.82
CA GLU A 103 5.43 -2.36 -18.76
C GLU A 103 5.07 -3.78 -18.32
N ASP A 104 5.93 -4.76 -18.61
CA ASP A 104 5.79 -6.16 -18.17
C ASP A 104 6.25 -6.35 -16.71
N VAL A 105 5.67 -5.54 -15.84
CA VAL A 105 5.84 -5.56 -14.39
C VAL A 105 4.48 -5.39 -13.70
N TYR A 106 4.41 -5.78 -12.43
CA TYR A 106 3.42 -5.26 -11.49
C TYR A 106 4.12 -4.41 -10.42
N LYS A 107 3.38 -3.46 -9.87
CA LYS A 107 3.88 -2.52 -8.85
C LYS A 107 3.39 -2.97 -7.48
N ILE A 108 4.30 -3.03 -6.51
CA ILE A 108 3.98 -3.22 -5.10
C ILE A 108 4.17 -1.88 -4.40
N TYR A 109 3.12 -1.43 -3.74
CA TYR A 109 3.11 -0.31 -2.81
C TYR A 109 3.10 -0.91 -1.41
N ALA A 110 3.99 -0.49 -0.52
CA ALA A 110 4.05 -1.02 0.84
C ALA A 110 4.34 0.09 1.86
N GLU A 111 3.77 -0.08 3.04
CA GLU A 111 3.95 0.82 4.18
C GLU A 111 4.10 0.01 5.47
N SER A 112 4.91 0.54 6.38
CA SER A 112 5.17 -0.05 7.70
C SER A 112 5.25 1.03 8.77
N PHE A 113 4.55 0.83 9.88
CA PHE A 113 4.68 1.62 11.11
C PHE A 113 5.78 1.10 12.05
N ARG A 114 6.49 0.02 11.67
CA ARG A 114 7.60 -0.58 12.43
C ARG A 114 8.98 -0.31 11.82
N GLY A 115 9.07 0.66 10.92
CA GLY A 115 10.32 1.07 10.29
C GLY A 115 10.77 0.19 9.11
N GLU A 116 11.97 0.49 8.61
CA GLU A 116 12.46 0.01 7.31
C GLU A 116 12.69 -1.49 7.23
N ALA A 117 13.18 -2.12 8.31
CA ALA A 117 13.41 -3.56 8.33
C ALA A 117 12.09 -4.34 8.14
N HIS A 118 11.04 -3.90 8.83
CA HIS A 118 9.71 -4.46 8.68
C HIS A 118 9.12 -4.16 7.30
N LEU A 119 9.34 -2.97 6.73
CA LEU A 119 8.95 -2.65 5.36
C LEU A 119 9.59 -3.59 4.33
N LYS A 120 10.90 -3.85 4.45
CA LYS A 120 11.60 -4.79 3.56
C LYS A 120 11.05 -6.20 3.68
N GLN A 121 10.67 -6.62 4.88
CA GLN A 121 10.02 -7.92 5.09
C GLN A 121 8.64 -7.96 4.44
N ILE A 122 7.81 -6.93 4.61
CA ILE A 122 6.52 -6.78 3.91
C ILE A 122 6.72 -6.89 2.40
N GLN A 123 7.70 -6.19 1.84
CA GLN A 123 7.98 -6.21 0.40
C GLN A 123 8.44 -7.57 -0.12
N ALA A 124 9.20 -8.32 0.67
CA ALA A 124 9.63 -9.66 0.29
C ALA A 124 8.43 -10.62 0.29
N GLU A 125 7.71 -10.69 1.41
CA GLU A 125 6.53 -11.56 1.55
C GLU A 125 5.40 -11.16 0.59
N ALA A 126 5.26 -9.88 0.24
CA ALA A 126 4.33 -9.43 -0.78
C ALA A 126 4.59 -10.07 -2.15
N ARG A 127 5.87 -10.19 -2.56
CA ARG A 127 6.23 -10.87 -3.81
C ARG A 127 5.87 -12.34 -3.74
N ASP A 128 6.18 -12.98 -2.62
CA ASP A 128 5.90 -14.41 -2.43
C ASP A 128 4.39 -14.69 -2.46
N ILE A 129 3.61 -13.88 -1.76
CA ILE A 129 2.15 -13.97 -1.73
C ILE A 129 1.56 -13.77 -3.13
N VAL A 130 2.00 -12.73 -3.85
CA VAL A 130 1.51 -12.48 -5.21
C VAL A 130 1.91 -13.64 -6.12
N ASN A 131 3.18 -14.06 -6.13
CA ASN A 131 3.65 -15.16 -6.98
C ASN A 131 2.88 -16.46 -6.72
N ALA A 132 2.62 -16.78 -5.45
CA ALA A 132 1.82 -17.95 -5.07
C ALA A 132 0.37 -17.85 -5.54
N ALA A 133 -0.23 -16.66 -5.52
CA ALA A 133 -1.60 -16.45 -5.96
C ALA A 133 -1.76 -16.39 -7.50
N LEU A 134 -0.66 -16.19 -8.23
CA LEU A 134 -0.63 -16.18 -9.70
C LEU A 134 -0.24 -17.54 -10.32
N ALA A 135 0.24 -18.47 -9.50
CA ALA A 135 0.62 -19.83 -9.90
C ALA A 135 -0.57 -20.63 -10.47
#